data_AF-A0A072P6V4-F1
#
_entry.id   AF-A0A072P6V4-F1
#
_cell.length_a   1.000
_cell.length_b   1.000
_cell.length_c   1.000
_cell.angle_alpha   90.00
_cell.angle_beta   90.00
_cell.angle_gamma   90.00
#
_symmetry.space_group_name_H-M   'P 1'
#
loop_
_entity.id
_entity.type
_entity.pdbx_description
1 polymer ?
#
loop_
_entity_poly.entity_id
_entity_poly.type
_entity_poly.pdbx_seq_one_letter_code
_entity_poly.pdbx_strand_id
1 'polypeptide(L)'
;MLFTSVALLACVTCALSHGDHSKDQTPISGPHKSLWYNTLPGDGGTQADSVFSGISTFGRLPYFPCLASDEEKYDIAFLGAPFDTGTSYRPGARFGPSGIRQGSRRLNLYGGYNVPMKANPFNFWGKVIDCGDIPVTS
;
A
#
# COMPACT_ATOMS: atom_id res chain seq x y z
N MET A 1 37.70 -25.93 41.64
CA MET A 1 38.20 -24.91 40.69
C MET A 1 37.87 -25.22 39.23
N LEU A 2 37.96 -26.48 38.77
CA LEU A 2 37.66 -26.83 37.37
C LEU A 2 36.16 -26.69 36.97
N PHE A 3 35.23 -27.07 37.85
CA PHE A 3 33.78 -27.00 37.59
C PHE A 3 33.25 -25.57 37.43
N THR A 4 33.76 -24.64 38.23
CA THR A 4 33.40 -23.21 38.18
C THR A 4 33.84 -22.56 36.87
N SER A 5 34.99 -22.98 36.32
CA SER A 5 35.51 -22.45 35.05
C SER A 5 34.72 -22.92 33.84
N VAL A 6 34.25 -24.17 33.84
CA VAL A 6 33.43 -24.73 32.74
C VAL A 6 32.04 -24.10 32.71
N ALA A 7 31.42 -23.87 33.86
CA ALA A 7 30.12 -23.21 33.95
C ALA A 7 30.17 -21.76 33.44
N LEU A 8 31.24 -21.03 33.76
CA LEU A 8 31.44 -19.65 33.28
C LEU A 8 31.64 -19.60 31.76
N LEU A 9 32.40 -20.55 31.21
CA LEU A 9 32.62 -20.64 29.76
C LEU A 9 31.32 -20.96 29.01
N ALA A 10 30.49 -21.86 29.54
CA ALA A 10 29.18 -22.20 28.97
C ALA A 10 28.22 -21.00 28.96
N CYS A 11 28.17 -20.22 30.06
CA CYS A 11 27.36 -19.01 30.12
C CYS A 11 27.83 -17.93 29.13
N VAL A 12 29.14 -17.76 28.94
CA VAL A 12 29.71 -16.82 27.96
C VAL A 12 29.36 -17.22 26.53
N THR A 13 29.40 -18.51 26.20
CA THR A 13 28.98 -18.99 24.87
C THR A 13 27.50 -18.79 24.59
N CYS A 14 26.62 -18.97 25.59
CA CYS A 14 25.19 -18.71 25.45
C CYS A 14 24.88 -17.21 25.30
N ALA A 15 25.64 -16.34 25.97
CA ALA A 15 25.46 -14.89 25.85
C ALA A 15 25.92 -14.35 24.48
N LEU A 16 27.02 -14.89 23.93
CA LEU A 16 27.56 -14.49 22.63
C LEU A 16 26.70 -14.99 21.46
N SER A 17 26.04 -16.14 21.58
CA SER A 17 25.19 -16.68 20.51
C SER A 17 23.90 -15.87 20.26
N HIS A 18 23.50 -15.01 21.20
CA HIS A 18 22.28 -14.18 21.08
C HIS A 18 22.57 -12.73 20.62
N GLY A 19 23.85 -12.39 20.36
CA GLY A 19 24.27 -11.01 20.07
C GLY A 19 24.19 -10.58 18.60
N ASP A 20 24.02 -11.50 17.65
CA ASP A 20 24.19 -11.20 16.21
C ASP A 20 22.89 -11.08 15.42
N HIS A 21 21.72 -11.10 16.08
CA HIS A 21 20.42 -10.98 15.40
C HIS A 21 20.11 -9.57 14.88
N SER A 22 20.98 -8.58 15.12
CA SER A 22 20.73 -7.18 14.73
C SER A 22 21.22 -6.82 13.33
N LYS A 23 22.03 -7.67 12.67
CA LYS A 23 22.69 -7.32 11.39
C LYS A 23 21.92 -7.73 10.13
N ASP A 24 20.99 -8.68 10.23
CA ASP A 24 20.17 -9.14 9.10
C ASP A 24 18.76 -8.56 9.08
N GLN A 25 18.36 -7.79 10.09
CA GLN A 25 17.10 -7.07 10.08
C GLN A 25 17.28 -5.68 9.48
N THR A 26 17.22 -5.59 8.16
CA THR A 26 16.92 -4.30 7.51
C THR A 26 15.47 -3.96 7.81
N PRO A 27 15.17 -2.78 8.40
CA PRO A 27 13.80 -2.30 8.49
C PRO A 27 13.23 -2.24 7.08
N ILE A 28 12.19 -3.02 6.85
CA ILE A 28 11.35 -2.90 5.67
C ILE A 28 10.80 -1.48 5.68
N SER A 29 11.35 -0.62 4.81
CA SER A 29 11.01 0.79 4.72
C SER A 29 10.44 1.08 3.32
N GLY A 30 9.35 1.85 3.29
CA GLY A 30 8.65 2.20 2.06
C GLY A 30 7.40 1.34 1.76
N PRO A 31 6.57 1.78 0.81
CA PRO A 31 5.38 1.06 0.39
C PRO A 31 5.79 -0.25 -0.30
N HIS A 32 5.70 -1.36 0.44
CA HIS A 32 6.07 -2.70 -0.03
C HIS A 32 5.17 -3.20 -1.17
N LYS A 33 5.48 -2.83 -2.42
CA LYS A 33 4.73 -3.30 -3.60
C LYS A 33 4.54 -4.83 -3.59
N SER A 34 5.51 -5.59 -3.05
CA SER A 34 5.47 -7.06 -2.93
C SER A 34 4.55 -7.64 -1.84
N LEU A 35 4.24 -6.92 -0.76
CA LEU A 35 3.26 -7.37 0.27
C LEU A 35 1.83 -6.98 -0.07
N TRP A 36 1.68 -5.91 -0.85
CA TRP A 36 0.43 -5.21 -1.09
C TRP A 36 -0.23 -5.61 -2.41
N TYR A 37 0.58 -5.98 -3.41
CA TYR A 37 0.14 -6.57 -4.67
C TYR A 37 0.61 -8.03 -4.68
N ASN A 38 -0.30 -8.96 -4.37
CA ASN A 38 -0.02 -10.38 -4.48
C ASN A 38 0.20 -10.74 -5.95
N THR A 39 1.43 -10.64 -6.43
CA THR A 39 1.85 -11.37 -7.63
C THR A 39 2.15 -12.79 -7.16
N LEU A 40 1.18 -13.70 -7.28
CA LEU A 40 1.42 -15.10 -6.94
C LEU A 40 2.43 -15.69 -7.94
N PRO A 41 3.51 -16.34 -7.49
CA PRO A 41 4.48 -16.92 -8.41
C PRO A 41 3.83 -18.08 -9.19
N GLY A 42 3.68 -17.91 -10.51
CA GLY A 42 3.30 -19.01 -11.43
C GLY A 42 2.12 -18.76 -12.38
N ASP A 43 1.52 -17.58 -12.44
CA ASP A 43 0.26 -17.35 -13.18
C ASP A 43 0.38 -16.51 -14.47
N GLY A 44 1.59 -16.15 -14.89
CA GLY A 44 1.81 -15.39 -16.11
C GLY A 44 1.18 -13.98 -16.11
N GLY A 45 0.87 -13.41 -14.94
CA GLY A 45 0.35 -12.04 -14.82
C GLY A 45 -1.10 -11.86 -15.28
N THR A 46 -1.85 -12.95 -15.45
CA THR A 46 -3.24 -12.93 -15.96
C THR A 46 -4.26 -13.58 -15.03
N GLN A 47 -3.95 -13.87 -13.76
CA GLN A 47 -5.06 -13.95 -12.82
C GLN A 47 -5.70 -12.58 -12.75
N ALA A 48 -6.98 -12.52 -13.12
CA ALA A 48 -7.84 -11.45 -12.70
C ALA A 48 -7.78 -11.41 -11.17
N ASP A 49 -6.95 -10.51 -10.65
CA ASP A 49 -6.92 -10.13 -9.25
C ASP A 49 -8.37 -9.89 -8.86
N SER A 50 -8.91 -10.76 -8.00
CA SER A 50 -10.36 -10.84 -7.82
C SER A 50 -10.87 -9.42 -7.57
N VAL A 51 -11.89 -9.00 -8.33
CA VAL A 51 -12.50 -7.67 -8.15
C VAL A 51 -13.07 -7.50 -6.74
N PHE A 52 -13.07 -8.56 -5.93
CA PHE A 52 -13.54 -8.63 -4.57
C PHE A 52 -12.40 -8.72 -3.52
N SER A 53 -11.13 -8.93 -3.87
CA SER A 53 -9.95 -8.96 -2.95
C SER A 53 -8.95 -7.81 -3.14
N GLY A 54 -7.83 -7.76 -2.41
CA GLY A 54 -6.72 -6.81 -2.60
C GLY A 54 -6.96 -5.38 -2.09
N ILE A 55 -5.95 -4.51 -2.19
CA ILE A 55 -6.04 -3.13 -1.69
C ILE A 55 -7.05 -2.32 -2.50
N SER A 56 -7.86 -1.56 -1.77
CA SER A 56 -8.90 -0.70 -2.34
C SER A 56 -8.36 0.71 -2.60
N THR A 57 -7.48 0.85 -3.59
CA THR A 57 -7.13 2.15 -4.20
C THR A 57 -8.12 2.52 -5.31
N PHE A 58 -8.13 3.79 -5.71
CA PHE A 58 -8.91 4.25 -6.85
C PHE A 58 -8.51 3.47 -8.10
N GLY A 59 -9.46 2.80 -8.73
CA GLY A 59 -9.24 2.04 -9.97
C GLY A 59 -8.15 0.97 -9.87
N ARG A 60 -7.76 0.49 -8.68
CA ARG A 60 -6.57 -0.37 -8.49
C ARG A 60 -5.24 0.27 -8.93
N LEU A 61 -5.16 1.59 -8.92
CA LEU A 61 -3.92 2.29 -9.19
C LEU A 61 -2.86 2.00 -8.12
N PRO A 62 -1.56 2.11 -8.45
CA PRO A 62 -0.48 2.06 -7.48
C PRO A 62 -0.69 3.08 -6.34
N TYR A 63 -0.52 2.62 -5.10
CA TYR A 63 -0.51 3.49 -3.92
C TYR A 63 0.90 4.04 -3.65
N PHE A 64 0.99 5.32 -3.28
CA PHE A 64 2.19 5.92 -2.71
C PHE A 64 1.81 6.99 -1.66
N PRO A 65 2.49 7.06 -0.49
CA PRO A 65 2.19 8.05 0.54
C PRO A 65 2.73 9.45 0.19
N CYS A 66 2.08 10.12 -0.76
CA CYS A 66 2.54 11.38 -1.36
C CYS A 66 2.69 12.56 -0.39
N LEU A 67 1.98 12.52 0.76
CA LEU A 67 2.08 13.57 1.78
C LEU A 67 3.28 13.37 2.73
N ALA A 68 3.90 12.19 2.71
CA ALA A 68 5.02 11.85 3.58
C ALA A 68 6.37 11.87 2.85
N SER A 69 6.38 11.65 1.54
CA SER A 69 7.59 11.62 0.71
C SER A 69 7.27 12.11 -0.70
N ASP A 70 8.27 12.70 -1.37
CA ASP A 70 8.19 13.16 -2.76
C ASP A 70 9.05 12.31 -3.72
N GLU A 71 9.53 11.15 -3.25
CA GLU A 71 10.41 10.23 -4.01
C GLU A 71 9.75 9.73 -5.30
N GLU A 72 8.44 9.44 -5.24
CA GLU A 72 7.70 8.98 -6.41
C GLU A 72 7.12 10.17 -7.16
N LYS A 73 7.65 10.45 -8.36
CA LYS A 73 7.04 11.43 -9.28
C LYS A 73 5.85 10.81 -10.02
N TYR A 74 4.82 11.61 -10.26
CA TYR A 74 3.56 11.25 -10.91
C TYR A 74 3.00 12.45 -11.68
N ASP A 75 2.18 12.19 -12.70
CA ASP A 75 1.51 13.22 -13.48
C ASP A 75 0.12 13.53 -12.91
N ILE A 76 -0.56 12.51 -12.38
CA ILE A 76 -1.89 12.62 -11.79
C ILE A 76 -1.95 11.82 -10.49
N ALA A 77 -2.53 12.41 -9.45
CA ALA A 77 -2.75 11.75 -8.16
C ALA A 77 -4.21 11.84 -7.74
N PHE A 78 -4.75 10.71 -7.28
CA PHE A 78 -6.01 10.68 -6.54
C PHE A 78 -5.71 10.89 -5.05
N LEU A 79 -6.31 11.91 -4.45
CA LEU A 79 -6.16 12.24 -3.03
C LEU A 79 -7.55 12.47 -2.43
N GLY A 80 -7.83 11.86 -1.28
CA GLY A 80 -9.07 12.05 -0.55
C GLY A 80 -8.95 13.10 0.55
N ALA A 81 -10.03 13.84 0.78
CA ALA A 81 -10.16 14.79 1.89
C ALA A 81 -11.44 14.44 2.68
N PRO A 82 -11.37 13.51 3.66
CA PRO A 82 -12.55 12.95 4.32
C PRO A 82 -13.11 13.90 5.41
N PHE A 83 -13.74 15.01 4.98
CA PHE A 83 -14.27 16.05 5.87
C PHE A 83 -15.76 16.31 5.63
N ASP A 84 -16.54 16.48 6.71
CA ASP A 84 -17.97 16.84 6.62
C ASP A 84 -18.50 17.71 7.78
N THR A 85 -17.63 18.21 8.67
CA THR A 85 -18.03 19.05 9.82
C THR A 85 -18.65 20.39 9.38
N GLY A 86 -18.41 20.83 8.14
CA GLY A 86 -19.02 22.04 7.55
C GLY A 86 -20.41 21.84 6.91
N THR A 87 -21.03 20.65 7.04
CA THR A 87 -22.33 20.39 6.41
C THR A 87 -23.50 20.97 7.23
N SER A 88 -24.51 21.51 6.55
CA SER A 88 -25.68 22.15 7.18
C SER A 88 -26.85 21.20 7.49
N TYR A 89 -26.79 19.96 7.01
CA TYR A 89 -27.87 18.98 7.16
C TYR A 89 -27.36 17.56 7.42
N ARG A 90 -27.08 16.77 6.39
CA ARG A 90 -26.70 15.36 6.54
C ARG A 90 -25.17 15.19 6.49
N PRO A 91 -24.51 14.85 7.62
CA PRO A 91 -23.12 14.43 7.62
C PRO A 91 -22.97 13.03 6.99
N GLY A 92 -21.74 12.64 6.68
CA GLY A 92 -21.40 11.34 6.11
C GLY A 92 -20.43 11.42 4.92
N ALA A 93 -20.20 12.62 4.35
CA ALA A 93 -19.29 12.80 3.22
C ALA A 93 -17.84 12.42 3.56
N ARG A 94 -17.46 12.37 4.84
CA ARG A 94 -16.15 11.84 5.28
C ARG A 94 -15.88 10.39 4.85
N PHE A 95 -16.93 9.59 4.62
CA PHE A 95 -16.82 8.22 4.12
C PHE A 95 -16.81 8.14 2.58
N GLY A 96 -16.94 9.28 1.90
CA GLY A 96 -16.95 9.38 0.44
C GLY A 96 -15.68 8.84 -0.22
N PRO A 97 -14.47 9.29 0.17
CA PRO A 97 -13.22 8.83 -0.48
C PRO A 97 -13.05 7.31 -0.46
N SER A 98 -13.29 6.66 0.68
CA SER A 98 -13.20 5.19 0.80
C SER A 98 -14.29 4.50 -0.04
N GLY A 99 -15.53 5.01 -0.03
CA GLY A 99 -16.63 4.50 -0.86
C GLY A 99 -16.35 4.59 -2.36
N ILE A 100 -15.80 5.72 -2.83
CA ILE A 100 -15.43 5.91 -4.24
C ILE A 100 -14.36 4.89 -4.66
N ARG A 101 -13.32 4.68 -3.84
CA ARG A 101 -12.29 3.67 -4.13
C ARG A 101 -12.90 2.27 -4.23
N GLN A 102 -13.77 1.90 -3.31
CA GLN A 102 -14.48 0.62 -3.36
C GLN A 102 -15.36 0.47 -4.60
N GLY A 103 -16.06 1.52 -5.02
CA GLY A 103 -16.89 1.52 -6.23
C GLY A 103 -16.08 1.45 -7.54
N SER A 104 -14.85 1.98 -7.53
CA SER A 104 -13.99 2.11 -8.71
C SER A 104 -13.25 0.82 -9.12
N ARG A 105 -13.38 -0.27 -8.37
CA ARG A 105 -12.57 -1.50 -8.53
C ARG A 105 -12.63 -2.16 -9.90
N ARG A 106 -13.67 -1.87 -10.69
CA ARG A 106 -13.86 -2.41 -12.05
C ARG A 106 -13.25 -1.55 -13.16
N LEU A 107 -12.77 -0.35 -12.84
CA LEU A 107 -12.33 0.63 -13.84
C LEU A 107 -11.05 0.23 -14.59
N ASN A 108 -10.05 -0.40 -13.97
CA ASN A 108 -8.80 -0.71 -14.67
C ASN A 108 -8.80 -2.06 -15.41
N LEU A 109 -9.51 -3.07 -14.90
CA LEU A 109 -9.52 -4.43 -15.47
C LEU A 109 -10.37 -4.55 -16.75
N TYR A 110 -11.65 -4.16 -16.67
CA TYR A 110 -12.62 -4.38 -17.75
C TYR A 110 -13.42 -3.12 -18.12
N GLY A 111 -13.58 -2.18 -17.19
CA GLY A 111 -14.51 -1.05 -17.33
C GLY A 111 -13.90 0.27 -17.77
N GLY A 112 -12.59 0.31 -18.04
CA GLY A 112 -11.88 1.57 -18.28
C GLY A 112 -12.05 2.10 -19.68
N TYR A 113 -12.29 1.22 -20.65
CA TYR A 113 -12.42 1.62 -22.04
C TYR A 113 -13.76 2.33 -22.30
N ASN A 114 -13.68 3.59 -22.68
CA ASN A 114 -14.82 4.36 -23.15
C ASN A 114 -15.06 4.07 -24.65
N VAL A 115 -16.12 3.32 -24.95
CA VAL A 115 -16.45 2.91 -26.33
C VAL A 115 -16.74 4.09 -27.25
N PRO A 116 -17.60 5.07 -26.88
CA PRO A 116 -17.87 6.24 -27.72
C PRO A 116 -16.61 7.06 -28.08
N MET A 117 -15.74 7.29 -27.11
CA MET A 117 -14.50 8.07 -27.30
C MET A 117 -13.33 7.24 -27.82
N LYS A 118 -13.49 5.91 -27.91
CA LYS A 118 -12.43 4.96 -28.29
C LYS A 118 -11.14 5.14 -27.51
N ALA A 119 -11.25 5.38 -26.20
CA ALA A 119 -10.12 5.72 -25.34
C ALA A 119 -10.19 4.99 -24.00
N ASN A 120 -9.04 4.63 -23.44
CA ASN A 120 -8.91 4.14 -22.07
C ASN A 120 -8.08 5.15 -21.26
N PRO A 121 -8.66 5.82 -20.24
CA PRO A 121 -7.96 6.82 -19.43
C PRO A 121 -6.88 6.21 -18.53
N PHE A 122 -6.81 4.88 -18.41
CA PHE A 122 -5.74 4.17 -17.70
C PHE A 122 -4.63 3.69 -18.63
N ASN A 123 -4.77 3.87 -19.95
CA ASN A 123 -3.77 3.54 -20.96
C ASN A 123 -3.35 4.80 -21.72
N PHE A 124 -2.59 5.67 -21.06
CA PHE A 124 -2.01 6.88 -21.65
C PHE A 124 -0.58 7.08 -21.13
N TRP A 125 0.13 8.07 -21.66
CA TRP A 125 1.56 8.30 -21.39
C TRP A 125 1.87 8.64 -19.91
N GLY A 126 0.91 9.19 -19.18
CA GLY A 126 1.13 9.74 -17.85
C GLY A 126 1.00 8.68 -16.75
N LYS A 127 1.76 8.90 -15.68
CA LYS A 127 1.75 8.07 -14.49
C LYS A 127 0.70 8.55 -13.50
N VAL A 128 -0.23 7.66 -13.18
CA VAL A 128 -1.34 7.92 -12.27
C VAL A 128 -1.23 7.06 -11.02
N ILE A 129 -1.40 7.69 -9.85
CA ILE A 129 -1.29 7.01 -8.55
C ILE A 129 -2.44 7.39 -7.62
N ASP A 130 -2.61 6.60 -6.55
CA ASP A 130 -3.45 6.95 -5.40
C ASP A 130 -2.56 7.38 -4.22
N CYS A 131 -2.79 8.57 -3.70
CA CYS A 131 -2.05 9.19 -2.61
C CYS A 131 -2.67 8.97 -1.23
N GLY A 132 -3.78 8.22 -1.15
CA GLY A 132 -4.51 8.02 0.10
C GLY A 132 -5.31 9.25 0.51
N ASP A 133 -5.36 9.53 1.80
CA ASP A 133 -6.22 10.57 2.38
C ASP A 133 -5.42 11.59 3.18
N ILE A 134 -5.87 12.85 3.15
CA ILE A 134 -5.36 13.90 4.03
C ILE A 134 -5.83 13.58 5.46
N PRO A 135 -4.94 13.60 6.47
CA PRO A 135 -5.32 13.39 7.86
C PRO A 135 -6.05 14.63 8.39
N VAL A 136 -7.36 14.69 8.13
CA VAL A 136 -8.23 15.75 8.64
C VAL A 136 -8.77 15.39 10.03
N THR A 137 -8.80 16.36 10.93
CA THR A 137 -9.47 16.22 12.22
C THR A 137 -10.97 16.46 12.04
N SER A 138 -11.79 15.67 12.72
CA SER A 138 -13.25 15.91 12.77
C SER A 138 -13.61 17.07 13.68
#